data_AF-A0A1V6GSY3-F1
#
_entry.id   AF-A0A1V6GSY3-F1
#
_cell.length_a   1.000
_cell.length_b   1.000
_cell.length_c   1.000
_cell.angle_alpha   90.00
_cell.angle_beta   90.00
_cell.angle_gamma   90.00
#
_symmetry.space_group_name_H-M   'P 1'
#
loop_
_entity.id
_entity.type
_entity.pdbx_description
1 polymer ?
#
loop_
_entity_poly.entity_id
_entity_poly.type
_entity_poly.pdbx_seq_one_letter_code
_entity_poly.pdbx_strand_id
1 'polypeptide(L)'
;MRSLSYNKKTRKTSRQTRRYISSLKPHERTHAQWESLVRGHWAVENKTHWRRDALLGEDRIRSRNPRVVTALALIANAALFVLLHAAPFDPVPETIERLARHPSMALALIRSNKPRLKPKE
;
A
#
# COMPACT_ATOMS: atom_id res chain seq x y z
N MET A 1 6.86 20.97 -3.98
CA MET A 1 7.41 20.61 -2.64
C MET A 1 8.92 20.50 -2.71
N ARG A 2 9.67 21.05 -1.76
CA ARG A 2 11.14 20.95 -1.71
C ARG A 2 11.55 20.07 -0.53
N SER A 3 12.57 19.24 -0.69
CA SER A 3 13.16 18.45 0.40
C SER A 3 14.68 18.59 0.41
N LEU A 4 15.24 18.61 1.62
CA LEU A 4 16.66 18.50 1.87
C LEU A 4 16.92 17.12 2.46
N SER A 5 17.89 16.38 1.93
CA SER A 5 18.34 15.13 2.52
C SER A 5 19.84 15.17 2.76
N TYR A 6 20.28 14.60 3.89
CA TYR A 6 21.68 14.48 4.24
C TYR A 6 22.06 13.00 4.25
N ASN A 7 23.03 12.63 3.44
CA ASN A 7 23.57 11.27 3.42
C ASN A 7 24.71 11.16 4.43
N LYS A 8 24.51 10.38 5.50
CA LYS A 8 25.51 10.21 6.57
C LYS A 8 26.79 9.52 6.10
N LYS A 9 26.72 8.60 5.13
CA LYS A 9 27.89 7.86 4.61
C LYS A 9 28.76 8.73 3.72
N THR A 10 28.16 9.49 2.81
CA THR A 10 28.89 10.34 1.87
C THR A 10 29.10 11.76 2.38
N ARG A 11 28.46 12.13 3.50
CA ARG A 11 28.41 13.47 4.09
C ARG A 11 27.92 14.56 3.13
N LYS A 12 27.18 14.18 2.09
CA LYS A 12 26.64 15.10 1.09
C LYS A 12 25.20 15.48 1.40
N THR A 13 24.90 16.76 1.22
CA THR A 13 23.53 17.30 1.24
C THR A 13 22.98 17.33 -0.18
N SER A 14 21.76 16.82 -0.36
CA SER A 14 21.04 16.86 -1.62
C SER A 14 19.77 17.69 -1.48
N ARG A 15 19.45 18.48 -2.51
CA ARG A 15 18.22 19.26 -2.60
C ARG A 15 17.38 18.72 -3.74
N GLN A 16 16.14 18.37 -3.45
CA GLN A 16 15.18 17.91 -4.45
C GLN A 16 13.98 18.84 -4.52
N THR A 17 13.50 19.05 -5.75
CA THR A 17 12.25 19.75 -6.02
C THR A 17 11.30 18.79 -6.72
N ARG A 18 10.16 18.53 -6.09
CA ARG A 18 9.10 17.68 -6.63
C ARG A 18 8.05 18.55 -7.32
N ARG A 19 7.78 18.24 -8.58
CA ARG A 19 6.72 18.84 -9.41
C ARG A 19 5.57 17.83 -9.50
N TYR A 20 4.34 18.33 -9.38
CA TYR A 20 3.12 17.51 -9.43
C TYR A 20 2.26 17.98 -10.59
N ILE A 21 1.52 17.05 -11.20
CA ILE A 21 0.58 17.31 -12.28
C ILE A 21 -0.82 17.01 -11.74
N SER A 22 -1.78 17.87 -12.04
CA SER A 22 -3.18 17.71 -11.65
C SER A 22 -4.09 18.17 -12.79
N SER A 23 -5.26 17.54 -12.90
CA SER A 23 -6.34 18.00 -13.77
C SER A 23 -7.04 19.26 -13.22
N LEU A 24 -6.85 19.55 -11.94
CA LEU A 24 -7.43 20.72 -11.26
C LEU A 24 -6.56 21.96 -11.51
N LYS A 25 -7.22 23.10 -11.69
CA LYS A 25 -6.58 24.40 -11.88
C LYS A 25 -5.89 24.84 -10.58
N PRO A 26 -4.77 25.60 -10.67
CA PRO A 26 -3.98 25.97 -9.50
C PRO A 26 -4.76 26.70 -8.37
N HIS A 27 -5.76 27.51 -8.74
CA HIS A 27 -6.54 28.34 -7.81
C HIS A 27 -7.71 27.59 -7.16
N GLU A 28 -8.04 26.38 -7.58
CA GLU A 28 -9.14 25.59 -7.00
C GLU A 28 -8.84 25.14 -5.55
N ARG A 29 -7.58 25.23 -5.12
CA ARG A 29 -7.13 24.80 -3.79
C ARG A 29 -6.09 25.75 -3.24
N THR A 30 -6.13 25.93 -1.92
CA THR A 30 -5.07 26.60 -1.18
C THR A 30 -3.79 25.77 -1.20
N HIS A 31 -2.65 26.40 -0.91
CA HIS A 31 -1.37 25.70 -0.80
C HIS A 31 -1.45 24.54 0.20
N ALA A 32 -2.09 24.76 1.35
CA ALA A 32 -2.27 23.73 2.38
C ALA A 32 -3.10 22.54 1.88
N GLN A 33 -4.15 22.78 1.10
CA GLN A 33 -4.96 21.71 0.50
C GLN A 33 -4.16 20.92 -0.54
N TRP A 34 -3.35 21.59 -1.37
CA TRP A 34 -2.44 20.92 -2.29
C TRP A 34 -1.42 20.04 -1.58
N GLU A 35 -0.80 20.54 -0.50
CA GLU A 35 0.11 19.73 0.30
C GLU A 35 -0.58 18.53 0.95
N SER A 36 -1.81 18.72 1.46
CA SER A 36 -2.59 17.64 2.06
C SER A 36 -2.90 16.54 1.04
N LEU A 37 -3.30 16.90 -0.18
CA LEU A 37 -3.52 15.93 -1.27
C LEU A 37 -2.26 15.14 -1.60
N VAL A 38 -1.14 15.84 -1.78
CA VAL A 38 0.14 15.21 -2.07
C VAL A 38 0.53 14.25 -0.95
N ARG A 39 0.47 14.68 0.31
CA ARG A 39 0.81 13.82 1.46
C ARG A 39 -0.15 12.64 1.59
N GLY A 40 -1.44 12.86 1.36
CA GLY A 40 -2.47 11.82 1.38
C GLY A 40 -2.24 10.75 0.32
N HIS A 41 -1.86 11.16 -0.90
CA HIS A 41 -1.50 10.23 -1.97
C HIS A 41 -0.35 9.31 -1.56
N TRP A 42 0.76 9.87 -1.06
CA TRP A 42 1.92 9.08 -0.60
C TRP A 42 1.61 8.23 0.64
N ALA A 43 0.67 8.65 1.49
CA ALA A 43 0.29 7.87 2.67
C ALA A 43 -0.38 6.54 2.30
N VAL A 44 -1.04 6.44 1.15
CA VAL A 44 -1.63 5.18 0.66
C VAL A 44 -0.52 4.17 0.34
N GLU A 45 0.48 4.60 -0.42
CA GLU A 45 1.63 3.78 -0.80
C GLU A 45 2.42 3.35 0.45
N ASN A 46 2.75 4.29 1.34
CA ASN A 46 3.50 3.99 2.57
C ASN A 46 2.82 2.95 3.47
N LYS A 47 1.48 2.94 3.52
CA LYS A 47 0.71 2.01 4.35
C LYS A 47 0.63 0.59 3.79
N THR A 48 0.85 0.43 2.48
CA THR A 48 0.62 -0.84 1.77
C THR A 48 1.88 -1.46 1.22
N HIS A 49 2.88 -0.65 0.85
CA HIS A 49 4.12 -1.08 0.20
C HIS A 49 4.85 -2.17 0.98
N TRP A 50 5.24 -1.93 2.25
CA TRP A 50 5.93 -2.96 3.04
C TRP A 50 5.13 -4.25 3.20
N ARG A 51 3.80 -4.13 3.35
CA ARG A 51 2.92 -5.29 3.54
C ARG A 51 2.87 -6.16 2.28
N ARG A 52 2.89 -5.55 1.09
CA ARG A 52 2.87 -6.28 -0.18
C ARG A 52 4.24 -6.80 -0.55
N ASP A 53 5.24 -5.93 -0.50
CA ASP A 53 6.56 -6.19 -1.06
C ASP A 53 7.35 -7.16 -0.19
N ALA A 54 7.39 -6.91 1.13
CA ALA A 54 8.12 -7.75 2.07
C ALA A 54 7.25 -8.89 2.63
N LEU A 55 6.07 -8.57 3.19
CA LEU A 55 5.29 -9.59 3.93
C LEU A 55 4.56 -10.57 3.01
N LEU A 56 3.99 -10.09 1.89
CA LEU A 56 3.36 -10.94 0.87
C LEU A 56 4.31 -11.35 -0.26
N GLY A 57 5.56 -10.87 -0.21
CA GLY A 57 6.65 -11.33 -1.06
C GLY A 57 6.59 -10.87 -2.52
N GLU A 58 5.93 -9.74 -2.81
CA GLU A 58 5.87 -9.19 -4.17
C GLU A 58 7.29 -8.96 -4.75
N ASP A 59 8.24 -8.49 -3.91
CA ASP A 59 9.65 -8.31 -4.31
C ASP A 59 10.38 -9.60 -4.69
N ARG A 60 9.87 -10.74 -4.22
CA ARG A 60 10.45 -12.06 -4.52
C ARG A 60 10.00 -12.60 -5.87
N ILE A 61 9.00 -11.99 -6.50
CA ILE A 61 8.49 -12.39 -7.80
C ILE A 61 9.52 -12.00 -8.87
N ARG A 62 10.14 -13.00 -9.50
CA ARG A 62 11.11 -12.82 -10.61
C ARG A 62 10.53 -13.13 -11.99
N SER A 63 9.27 -13.51 -12.06
CA SER A 63 8.61 -13.83 -13.33
C SER A 63 8.49 -12.58 -14.19
N ARG A 64 8.83 -12.71 -15.48
CA ARG A 64 8.60 -11.67 -16.50
C ARG A 64 7.28 -11.87 -17.24
N ASN A 65 6.52 -12.91 -16.91
CA ASN A 65 5.23 -13.19 -17.52
C ASN A 65 4.16 -12.27 -16.90
N PRO A 66 3.54 -11.36 -17.67
CA PRO A 66 2.59 -10.39 -17.13
C PRO A 66 1.35 -11.06 -16.52
N ARG A 67 0.93 -12.24 -17.02
CA ARG A 67 -0.21 -12.98 -16.46
C ARG A 67 0.11 -13.51 -15.06
N VAL A 68 1.31 -14.04 -14.87
CA VAL A 68 1.76 -14.56 -13.57
C VAL A 68 1.88 -13.42 -12.56
N VAL A 69 2.54 -12.33 -12.94
CA VAL A 69 2.70 -11.15 -12.08
C VAL A 69 1.34 -10.57 -11.70
N THR A 70 0.42 -10.44 -12.67
CA THR A 70 -0.94 -9.94 -12.41
C THR A 70 -1.72 -10.86 -11.48
N ALA A 71 -1.69 -12.17 -11.72
CA ALA A 71 -2.39 -13.13 -10.87
C ALA A 71 -1.89 -13.10 -9.43
N LEU A 72 -0.56 -13.06 -9.23
CA LEU A 72 0.04 -12.97 -7.89
C LEU A 72 -0.30 -11.65 -7.21
N ALA A 73 -0.26 -10.52 -7.94
CA ALA A 73 -0.66 -9.23 -7.39
C ALA A 73 -2.14 -9.19 -6.97
N LEU A 74 -3.04 -9.80 -7.76
CA LEU A 74 -4.46 -9.93 -7.40
C LEU A 74 -4.65 -10.78 -6.14
N ILE A 75 -3.95 -11.92 -6.04
CA ILE A 75 -3.99 -12.79 -4.86
C ILE A 75 -3.46 -12.05 -3.62
N ALA A 76 -2.32 -11.35 -3.74
CA ALA A 76 -1.74 -10.58 -2.65
C ALA A 76 -2.70 -9.46 -2.18
N ASN A 77 -3.34 -8.75 -3.11
CA ASN A 77 -4.33 -7.73 -2.77
C ASN A 77 -5.56 -8.32 -2.07
N ALA A 78 -6.05 -9.48 -2.52
CA ALA A 78 -7.17 -10.17 -1.87
C ALA A 78 -6.80 -10.66 -0.46
N ALA A 79 -5.60 -11.23 -0.30
CA ALA A 79 -5.09 -11.66 1.00
C ALA A 79 -4.94 -10.47 1.96
N LEU A 80 -4.38 -9.35 1.48
CA LEU A 80 -4.28 -8.12 2.28
C LEU A 80 -5.65 -7.60 2.72
N PHE A 81 -6.65 -7.62 1.83
CA PHE A 81 -8.02 -7.25 2.18
C PHE A 81 -8.59 -8.11 3.31
N VAL A 82 -8.38 -9.43 3.25
CA VAL A 82 -8.81 -10.37 4.30
C VAL A 82 -8.07 -10.12 5.61
N LEU A 83 -6.74 -9.95 5.57
CA LEU A 83 -5.91 -9.67 6.74
C LEU A 83 -6.38 -8.41 7.47
N LEU A 84 -6.65 -7.33 6.74
CA LEU A 84 -7.10 -6.06 7.31
C LEU A 84 -8.54 -6.11 7.85
N HIS A 85 -9.39 -7.01 7.32
CA HIS A 85 -10.72 -7.24 7.88
C HIS A 85 -10.69 -8.12 9.13
N ALA A 86 -9.82 -9.13 9.15
CA ALA A 86 -9.69 -10.06 10.26
C ALA A 86 -9.23 -9.37 11.54
N ALA A 87 -8.28 -8.45 11.41
CA ALA A 87 -7.72 -7.72 12.53
C ALA A 87 -7.19 -6.35 12.06
N PRO A 88 -8.07 -5.33 11.95
CA PRO A 88 -7.70 -4.02 11.40
C PRO A 88 -6.61 -3.28 12.19
N PHE A 89 -6.44 -3.64 13.47
CA PHE A 89 -5.49 -3.00 14.38
C PHE A 89 -4.29 -3.88 14.74
N ASP A 90 -4.29 -5.17 14.39
CA ASP A 90 -3.18 -6.06 14.71
C ASP A 90 -2.01 -5.84 13.75
N PRO A 91 -0.77 -6.06 14.20
CA PRO A 91 0.37 -6.21 13.31
C PRO A 91 0.12 -7.29 12.27
N VAL A 92 0.38 -6.95 11.00
CA VAL A 92 0.16 -7.86 9.86
C VAL A 92 0.99 -9.16 9.98
N PRO A 93 2.27 -9.15 10.39
CA PRO A 93 3.04 -10.39 10.53
C PRO A 93 2.42 -11.37 11.53
N GLU A 94 1.99 -10.89 12.69
CA GLU A 94 1.34 -11.71 13.73
C GLU A 94 0.02 -12.32 13.22
N THR A 95 -0.75 -11.53 12.45
CA THR A 95 -1.98 -12.01 11.83
C THR A 95 -1.69 -13.11 10.80
N ILE A 96 -0.66 -12.94 9.97
CA ILE A 96 -0.22 -13.97 9.01
C ILE A 96 0.17 -15.26 9.74
N GLU A 97 0.99 -15.16 10.79
CA GLU A 97 1.42 -16.33 11.57
C GLU A 97 0.24 -17.04 12.25
N ARG A 98 -0.71 -16.29 12.81
CA ARG A 98 -1.92 -16.84 13.43
C ARG A 98 -2.79 -17.58 12.41
N LEU A 99 -3.01 -16.99 11.24
CA LEU A 99 -3.79 -17.64 10.18
C LEU A 99 -3.08 -18.86 9.58
N ALA A 100 -1.75 -18.83 9.47
CA ALA A 100 -0.95 -19.96 9.03
C ALA A 100 -1.03 -21.14 10.02
N ARG A 101 -1.05 -20.86 11.34
CA ARG A 101 -1.24 -21.88 12.38
C ARG A 101 -2.68 -22.40 12.48
N HIS A 102 -3.66 -21.63 12.03
CA HIS A 102 -5.09 -21.98 12.10
C HIS A 102 -5.80 -21.81 10.75
N PRO A 103 -5.58 -22.70 9.76
CA PRO A 103 -6.17 -22.58 8.43
C PRO A 103 -7.70 -22.52 8.41
N SER A 104 -8.36 -23.15 9.37
CA SER A 104 -9.82 -23.09 9.53
C SER A 104 -10.32 -21.67 9.79
N MET A 105 -9.57 -20.86 10.55
CA MET A 105 -9.88 -19.44 10.76
C MET A 105 -9.74 -18.64 9.47
N ALA A 106 -8.68 -18.90 8.68
CA ALA A 106 -8.48 -18.26 7.39
C ALA A 106 -9.63 -18.56 6.42
N LEU A 107 -10.06 -19.83 6.35
CA LEU A 107 -11.20 -20.22 5.53
C LEU A 107 -12.51 -19.58 6.01
N ALA A 108 -12.73 -19.52 7.31
CA ALA A 108 -13.90 -18.85 7.88
C ALA A 108 -13.95 -17.37 7.50
N LEU A 109 -12.80 -16.67 7.57
CA LEU A 109 -12.67 -15.27 7.18
C LEU A 109 -12.94 -15.05 5.69
N ILE A 110 -12.41 -15.91 4.81
CA ILE A 110 -12.67 -15.83 3.37
C ILE A 110 -14.17 -16.02 3.08
N ARG A 111 -14.84 -16.93 3.81
CA ARG A 111 -16.28 -17.20 3.64
C ARG A 111 -17.17 -16.09 4.20
N SER A 112 -16.75 -15.43 5.28
CA SER A 112 -17.54 -14.40 5.95
C SER A 112 -17.34 -13.01 5.34
N ASN A 113 -16.23 -12.77 4.66
CA ASN A 113 -15.95 -11.49 4.02
C ASN A 113 -16.84 -11.28 2.78
N LYS A 114 -17.91 -10.52 2.94
CA LYS A 114 -18.65 -9.96 1.81
C LYS A 114 -17.98 -8.64 1.42
N PRO A 115 -17.36 -8.53 0.23
CA PRO A 115 -16.81 -7.26 -0.20
C PRO A 115 -17.94 -6.22 -0.22
N ARG A 116 -17.76 -5.10 0.51
CA ARG A 116 -18.63 -3.94 0.34
C ARG A 116 -18.33 -3.33 -1.03
N LEU A 117 -19.02 -3.82 -2.05
CA LEU A 117 -19.10 -3.15 -3.34
C LEU A 117 -19.88 -1.86 -3.09
N LYS A 118 -19.18 -0.71 -3.05
CA LYS A 118 -19.88 0.56 -3.20
C LYS A 118 -20.51 0.55 -4.60
N PRO A 119 -21.80 0.91 -4.74
CA PRO A 119 -22.37 1.15 -6.06
C PRO A 119 -21.46 2.10 -6.83
N LYS A 120 -21.23 1.84 -8.12
CA LYS A 120 -20.72 2.89 -9.01
C LYS A 120 -21.84 3.92 -9.11
N GLU A 121 -21.67 5.05 -8.43
CA GLU A 121 -22.36 6.30 -8.78
C GLU A 121 -21.83 6.83 -10.12
#